data_AF-A0A4T3L8U2-F1
#
_entry.id   AF-A0A4T3L8U2-F1
#
_cell.length_a   1.000
_cell.length_b   1.000
_cell.length_c   1.000
_cell.angle_alpha   90.00
_cell.angle_beta   90.00
_cell.angle_gamma   90.00
#
_symmetry.space_group_name_H-M   'P 1'
#
loop_
_entity.id
_entity.type
_entity.pdbx_description
1 polymer ?
#
loop_
_entity_poly.entity_id
_entity_poly.type
_entity_poly.pdbx_seq_one_letter_code
_entity_poly.pdbx_strand_id
1 'polypeptide(L)'
;MAPTLERTYSKNLYEFPHRGETRVSRFGYLINEASLFKISEITIIEPDDDICLYILMEKVGARDQGELMDFILDRGEDGMSDSDIIQAILRSDMLDQSRNTIAGRIALREYTFIEDGVEIDCYQIAGVETERAIRQRGLCNLTYRFLLHWYEHLVCDYNQTIPGAKIWAGPLMRTGDVRIYNAKTEAFEDVLGEYGMGKETGFLPWNRGLLLDPELSSWFPNKVQVNVEKFIVLIISRKTRTPVGLYLKD
;
A
#
# COMPACT_ATOMS: atom_id res chain seq x y z
N MET A 1 3.87 13.67 -11.89
CA MET A 1 4.50 13.01 -13.06
C MET A 1 3.75 11.70 -13.29
N ALA A 2 3.40 11.30 -14.53
CA ALA A 2 2.72 10.01 -14.75
C ALA A 2 3.48 8.84 -14.11
N PRO A 3 2.76 7.86 -13.56
CA PRO A 3 3.37 6.62 -13.13
C PRO A 3 4.10 5.94 -14.30
N THR A 4 5.43 5.87 -14.19
CA THR A 4 6.35 5.37 -15.19
C THR A 4 6.89 4.03 -14.72
N LEU A 5 6.80 3.02 -15.57
CA LEU A 5 7.36 1.71 -15.30
C LEU A 5 8.85 1.70 -15.64
N GLU A 6 9.70 1.48 -14.64
CA GLU A 6 11.15 1.53 -14.82
C GLU A 6 11.85 0.23 -14.39
N ARG A 7 12.79 -0.22 -15.22
CA ARG A 7 13.56 -1.45 -15.01
C ARG A 7 14.57 -1.33 -13.85
N THR A 8 15.31 -0.23 -13.83
CA THR A 8 16.45 -0.01 -12.93
C THR A 8 16.02 0.49 -11.56
N TYR A 9 14.74 0.82 -11.41
CA TYR A 9 14.21 1.31 -10.16
C TYR A 9 14.10 0.17 -9.15
N SER A 10 14.86 0.27 -8.06
CA SER A 10 14.86 -0.69 -6.96
C SER A 10 14.73 0.06 -5.64
N LYS A 11 13.98 -0.54 -4.72
CA LYS A 11 13.72 -0.01 -3.38
C LYS A 11 14.14 -1.07 -2.38
N ASN A 12 15.42 -1.10 -2.02
CA ASN A 12 15.83 -1.93 -0.90
C ASN A 12 15.47 -1.20 0.39
N LEU A 13 14.37 -1.63 1.03
CA LEU A 13 13.92 -1.10 2.32
C LEU A 13 14.07 -2.14 3.44
N TYR A 14 14.93 -3.16 3.29
CA TYR A 14 15.21 -4.16 4.33
C TYR A 14 16.11 -3.62 5.44
N GLU A 15 16.93 -2.63 5.13
CA GLU A 15 17.62 -1.84 6.13
C GLU A 15 16.83 -0.56 6.36
N PHE A 16 16.70 -0.15 7.62
CA PHE A 16 16.09 1.14 7.92
C PHE A 16 17.07 2.23 7.48
N PRO A 17 16.73 3.05 6.47
CA PRO A 17 17.74 3.85 5.77
C PRO A 17 18.10 5.15 6.50
N HIS A 18 17.38 5.49 7.57
CA HIS A 18 17.64 6.69 8.36
C HIS A 18 18.33 6.36 9.69
N ARG A 19 19.37 7.13 10.04
CA ARG A 19 20.20 6.89 11.24
C ARG A 19 19.86 7.82 12.41
N GLY A 20 19.03 8.85 12.17
CA GLY A 20 18.60 9.79 13.19
C GLY A 20 17.48 9.26 14.07
N GLU A 21 16.86 10.17 14.81
CA GLU A 21 15.81 9.83 15.76
C GLU A 21 14.52 9.47 15.03
N THR A 22 13.83 8.45 15.54
CA THR A 22 12.55 8.00 15.00
C THR A 22 11.56 7.80 16.13
N ARG A 23 10.28 7.97 15.80
CA ARG A 23 9.19 7.78 16.74
C ARG A 23 8.13 6.87 16.15
N VAL A 24 7.70 5.88 16.94
CA VAL A 24 6.45 5.16 16.64
C VAL A 24 5.30 6.10 16.96
N SER A 25 4.60 6.55 15.93
CA SER A 25 3.51 7.52 16.06
C SER A 25 2.19 6.85 16.40
N ARG A 26 1.92 5.69 15.80
CA ARG A 26 0.73 4.86 16.03
C ARG A 26 0.92 3.47 15.45
N PHE A 27 0.05 2.54 15.83
CA PHE A 27 0.02 1.21 15.24
C PHE A 27 -1.39 0.61 15.23
N GLY A 28 -1.56 -0.42 14.42
CA GLY A 28 -2.73 -1.28 14.44
C GLY A 28 -2.40 -2.63 13.84
N TYR A 29 -3.43 -3.40 13.52
CA TYR A 29 -3.25 -4.79 13.12
C TYR A 29 -4.10 -5.14 11.90
N LEU A 30 -3.64 -6.09 11.10
CA LEU A 30 -4.43 -6.70 10.03
C LEU A 30 -4.17 -8.20 9.98
N ILE A 31 -5.11 -8.94 9.41
CA ILE A 31 -4.95 -10.37 9.13
C ILE A 31 -4.62 -10.54 7.65
N ASN A 32 -3.69 -11.44 7.34
CA ASN A 32 -3.44 -11.90 5.99
C ASN A 32 -3.06 -13.39 6.00
N GLU A 33 -3.76 -14.21 5.23
CA GLU A 33 -3.57 -15.67 5.14
C GLU A 33 -3.35 -16.35 6.51
N ALA A 34 -4.29 -16.16 7.44
CA ALA A 34 -4.26 -16.70 8.79
C ALA A 34 -3.03 -16.30 9.63
N SER A 35 -2.35 -15.21 9.27
CA SER A 35 -1.31 -14.59 10.08
C SER A 35 -1.76 -13.19 10.52
N LEU A 36 -1.42 -12.84 11.76
CA LEU A 36 -1.61 -11.49 12.30
C LEU A 36 -0.38 -10.64 11.97
N PHE A 37 -0.61 -9.43 11.45
CA PHE A 37 0.42 -8.45 11.18
C PHE A 37 0.19 -7.20 12.02
N LYS A 38 1.27 -6.66 12.61
CA LYS A 38 1.31 -5.35 13.22
C LYS A 38 1.80 -4.33 12.20
N ILE A 39 1.03 -3.26 12.03
CA ILE A 39 1.35 -2.15 11.14
C ILE A 39 1.68 -0.96 12.02
N SER A 40 2.91 -0.46 11.94
CA SER A 40 3.38 0.68 12.75
C SER A 40 3.77 1.85 11.86
N GLU A 41 3.29 3.05 12.18
CA GLU A 41 3.78 4.30 11.57
C GLU A 41 5.00 4.78 12.34
N ILE A 42 6.11 4.95 11.63
CA ILE A 42 7.39 5.42 12.14
C ILE A 42 7.66 6.79 11.51
N THR A 43 7.53 7.84 12.30
CA THR A 43 7.89 9.20 11.89
C THR A 43 9.39 9.40 12.04
N ILE A 44 10.00 10.01 11.03
CA ILE A 44 11.41 10.41 11.04
C ILE A 44 11.50 11.81 11.62
N ILE A 45 12.37 12.01 12.62
CA ILE A 45 12.67 13.33 13.15
C ILE A 45 13.79 13.93 12.31
N GLU A 46 13.55 15.11 11.72
CA GLU A 46 14.50 15.81 10.84
C GLU A 46 14.99 14.93 9.67
N PRO A 47 14.11 14.59 8.70
CA PRO A 47 14.47 13.71 7.60
C PRO A 47 15.58 14.30 6.72
N ASP A 48 16.53 13.45 6.30
CA ASP A 48 17.66 13.81 5.43
C ASP A 48 17.26 13.94 3.95
N ASP A 49 16.08 13.43 3.59
CA ASP A 49 15.53 13.40 2.24
C ASP A 49 14.01 13.68 2.23
N ASP A 50 13.34 13.40 1.12
CA ASP A 50 11.90 13.63 0.97
C ASP A 50 11.02 12.59 1.66
N ILE A 51 11.59 11.52 2.23
CA ILE A 51 10.86 10.54 3.01
C ILE A 51 10.69 11.06 4.43
N CYS A 52 9.45 11.33 4.81
CA CYS A 52 9.13 11.82 6.15
C CYS A 52 8.67 10.71 7.11
N LEU A 53 8.21 9.57 6.58
CA LEU A 53 7.73 8.47 7.40
C LEU A 53 7.81 7.10 6.74
N TYR A 54 7.87 6.08 7.59
CA TYR A 54 7.85 4.67 7.23
C TYR A 54 6.66 3.97 7.84
N ILE A 55 6.05 3.06 7.08
CA ILE A 55 5.15 2.04 7.62
C ILE A 55 5.94 0.76 7.76
N LEU A 56 6.08 0.27 8.99
CA LEU A 56 6.68 -1.02 9.30
C LEU A 56 5.59 -2.08 9.36
N MET A 57 5.78 -3.17 8.61
CA MET A 57 4.93 -4.35 8.62
C MET A 57 5.67 -5.47 9.36
N GLU A 58 5.12 -5.93 10.47
CA GLU A 58 5.69 -7.02 11.27
C GLU A 58 4.72 -8.18 11.32
N LYS A 59 5.17 -9.40 11.01
CA LYS A 59 4.39 -10.59 11.34
C LYS A 59 4.46 -10.79 12.85
N VAL A 60 3.30 -10.85 13.50
CA VAL A 60 3.19 -10.95 14.95
C VAL A 60 3.57 -12.36 15.41
N GLY A 61 4.48 -12.41 16.38
CA GLY A 61 4.90 -13.63 17.06
C GLY A 61 3.83 -14.17 18.02
N ALA A 62 3.89 -15.47 18.28
CA ALA A 62 2.96 -16.18 19.15
C ALA A 62 3.73 -17.25 19.93
N ARG A 63 3.21 -17.68 21.07
CA ARG A 63 3.77 -18.81 21.83
C ARG A 63 3.72 -20.08 20.99
N ASP A 64 2.56 -20.35 20.40
CA ASP A 64 2.33 -21.36 19.38
C ASP A 64 1.77 -20.71 18.10
N GLN A 65 2.47 -20.88 16.98
CA GLN A 65 2.06 -20.31 15.69
C GLN A 65 0.94 -21.13 15.01
N GLY A 66 0.88 -22.44 15.28
CA GLY A 66 -0.20 -23.29 14.77
C GLY A 66 -1.51 -22.93 15.45
N GLU A 67 -1.50 -22.80 16.78
CA GLU A 67 -2.70 -22.41 17.54
C GLU A 67 -3.25 -21.05 17.12
N LEU A 68 -2.38 -20.05 16.88
CA LEU A 68 -2.82 -18.75 16.37
C LEU A 68 -3.43 -18.85 14.96
N MET A 69 -2.84 -19.65 14.09
CA MET A 69 -3.33 -19.85 12.73
C MET A 69 -4.71 -20.52 12.75
N ASP A 70 -4.86 -21.61 13.50
CA ASP A 70 -6.11 -22.35 13.66
C ASP A 70 -7.19 -21.44 14.26
N PHE A 71 -6.85 -20.64 15.27
CA PHE A 71 -7.78 -19.67 15.86
C PHE A 71 -8.31 -18.64 14.85
N ILE A 72 -7.43 -18.13 13.96
CA ILE A 72 -7.84 -17.18 12.92
C ILE A 72 -8.73 -17.88 11.89
N LEU A 73 -8.38 -19.10 11.46
CA LEU A 73 -9.13 -19.85 10.46
C LEU A 73 -10.52 -20.22 10.98
N ASP A 74 -10.61 -20.85 12.15
CA ASP A 74 -11.87 -21.29 12.75
C ASP A 74 -12.87 -20.13 12.88
N ARG A 75 -12.40 -18.98 13.39
CA ARG A 75 -13.26 -17.80 13.55
C ARG A 75 -13.61 -17.13 12.23
N GLY A 76 -12.73 -17.21 11.24
CA GLY A 76 -13.04 -16.77 9.88
C GLY A 76 -14.13 -17.64 9.24
N GLU A 77 -14.08 -18.96 9.44
CA GLU A 77 -15.11 -19.90 8.99
C GLU A 77 -16.45 -19.67 9.70
N ASP A 78 -16.43 -19.26 10.97
CA ASP A 78 -17.62 -18.84 11.74
C ASP A 78 -18.21 -17.48 11.27
N GLY A 79 -17.61 -16.83 10.27
CA GLY A 79 -18.07 -15.55 9.72
C GLY A 79 -17.75 -14.33 10.57
N MET A 80 -16.83 -14.46 11.53
CA MET A 80 -16.41 -13.36 12.39
C MET A 80 -15.57 -12.35 11.60
N SER A 81 -15.72 -11.04 11.88
CA SER A 81 -14.97 -10.02 11.16
C SER A 81 -13.48 -10.02 11.55
N ASP A 82 -12.59 -9.62 10.64
CA ASP A 82 -11.15 -9.48 10.93
C ASP A 82 -10.90 -8.64 12.19
N SER A 83 -11.64 -7.54 12.35
CA SER A 83 -11.52 -6.67 13.53
C SER A 83 -11.86 -7.42 14.82
N ASP A 84 -12.92 -8.21 14.84
CA ASP A 84 -13.33 -8.99 16.01
C ASP A 84 -12.36 -10.13 16.30
N ILE A 85 -11.82 -10.78 15.26
CA ILE A 85 -10.79 -11.82 15.39
C ILE A 85 -9.55 -11.21 16.04
N ILE A 86 -9.08 -10.07 15.51
CA ILE A 86 -7.92 -9.36 16.07
C ILE A 86 -8.17 -8.98 17.53
N GLN A 87 -9.34 -8.40 17.86
CA GLN A 87 -9.65 -8.06 19.26
C GLN A 87 -9.65 -9.28 20.18
N ALA A 88 -10.17 -10.42 19.71
CA ALA A 88 -10.15 -11.66 20.48
C ALA A 88 -8.72 -12.16 20.72
N ILE A 89 -7.85 -12.08 19.71
CA ILE A 89 -6.43 -12.43 19.83
C ILE A 89 -5.69 -11.48 20.78
N LEU A 90 -5.94 -10.17 20.70
CA LEU A 90 -5.29 -9.20 21.58
C LEU A 90 -5.72 -9.35 23.05
N ARG A 91 -6.89 -9.94 23.31
CA ARG A 91 -7.37 -10.27 24.67
C ARG A 91 -6.95 -11.67 25.12
N SER A 92 -6.39 -12.47 24.23
CA SER A 92 -5.85 -13.78 24.57
C SER A 92 -4.39 -13.65 25.02
N ASP A 93 -3.86 -14.72 25.62
CA ASP A 93 -2.45 -14.80 26.02
C ASP A 93 -1.60 -15.54 24.97
N MET A 94 -2.05 -15.56 23.72
CA MET A 94 -1.42 -16.31 22.62
C MET A 94 -0.20 -15.59 22.04
N LEU A 95 -0.19 -14.26 22.11
CA LEU A 95 0.82 -13.43 21.45
C LEU A 95 2.15 -13.42 22.20
N ASP A 96 3.24 -13.43 21.45
CA ASP A 96 4.59 -13.23 21.95
C ASP A 96 5.30 -12.25 21.01
N GLN A 97 5.19 -10.96 21.32
CA GLN A 97 5.72 -9.89 20.48
C GLN A 97 7.26 -9.89 20.41
N SER A 98 7.95 -10.57 21.34
CA SER A 98 9.41 -10.73 21.26
C SER A 98 9.85 -11.56 20.06
N ARG A 99 8.91 -12.32 19.47
CA ARG A 99 9.10 -13.17 18.29
C ARG A 99 8.58 -12.52 17.01
N ASN A 100 8.27 -11.22 17.03
CA ASN A 100 7.88 -10.49 15.82
C ASN A 100 9.00 -10.55 14.78
N THR A 101 8.62 -10.62 13.50
CA THR A 101 9.57 -10.60 12.38
C THR A 101 9.16 -9.53 11.37
N ILE A 102 10.14 -8.85 10.79
CA ILE A 102 9.89 -7.79 9.82
C ILE A 102 9.43 -8.43 8.51
N ALA A 103 8.19 -8.17 8.12
CA ALA A 103 7.60 -8.65 6.88
C ALA A 103 7.81 -7.67 5.71
N GLY A 104 8.04 -6.38 6.01
CA GLY A 104 8.41 -5.38 5.03
C GLY A 104 8.27 -3.94 5.52
N ARG A 105 8.51 -2.99 4.62
CA ARG A 105 8.43 -1.55 4.86
C ARG A 105 7.81 -0.81 3.68
N ILE A 106 7.12 0.29 3.96
CA ILE A 106 6.64 1.26 2.97
C ILE A 106 7.22 2.63 3.34
N ALA A 107 7.87 3.29 2.39
CA ALA A 107 8.33 4.66 2.52
C ALA A 107 7.23 5.62 2.04
N LEU A 108 7.00 6.70 2.76
CA LEU A 108 6.00 7.71 2.44
C LEU A 108 6.64 9.11 2.45
N ARG A 109 6.23 9.92 1.48
CA ARG A 109 6.57 11.35 1.38
C ARG A 109 5.30 12.17 1.35
N GLU A 110 5.39 13.42 1.77
CA GLU A 110 4.27 14.36 1.68
C GLU A 110 3.89 14.61 0.21
N TYR A 111 2.59 14.79 -0.03
CA TYR A 111 2.04 15.09 -1.34
C TYR A 111 0.76 15.91 -1.20
N THR A 112 0.54 16.83 -2.13
CA THR A 112 -0.68 17.66 -2.17
C THR A 112 -1.36 17.54 -3.53
N PHE A 113 -2.70 17.63 -3.53
CA PHE A 113 -3.50 17.72 -4.76
C PHE A 113 -4.79 18.50 -4.50
N ILE A 114 -5.44 18.93 -5.57
CA ILE A 114 -6.72 19.65 -5.48
C ILE A 114 -7.89 18.68 -5.65
N GLU A 115 -8.87 18.72 -4.73
CA GLU A 115 -10.18 18.06 -4.85
C GLU A 115 -11.28 19.07 -4.56
N ASP A 116 -12.24 19.22 -5.47
CA ASP A 116 -13.38 20.14 -5.31
C ASP A 116 -12.98 21.59 -4.98
N GLY A 117 -11.82 22.04 -5.50
CA GLY A 117 -11.27 23.38 -5.29
C GLY A 117 -10.53 23.57 -3.96
N VAL A 118 -10.33 22.49 -3.19
CA VAL A 118 -9.61 22.50 -1.91
C VAL A 118 -8.29 21.74 -2.07
N GLU A 119 -7.21 22.30 -1.52
CA GLU A 119 -5.93 21.61 -1.41
C GLU A 119 -5.98 20.56 -0.31
N ILE A 120 -5.57 19.34 -0.66
CA ILE A 120 -5.61 18.16 0.19
C ILE A 120 -4.18 17.70 0.47
N ASP A 121 -3.78 17.76 1.75
CA ASP A 121 -2.54 17.19 2.23
C ASP A 121 -2.68 15.68 2.42
N CYS A 122 -1.74 14.92 1.88
CA CYS A 122 -1.73 13.47 1.98
C CYS A 122 -0.32 12.89 1.81
N TYR A 123 -0.23 11.56 1.68
CA TYR A 123 1.03 10.88 1.47
C TYR A 123 1.07 10.14 0.12
N GLN A 124 2.22 10.24 -0.53
CA GLN A 124 2.56 9.42 -1.68
C GLN A 124 3.41 8.23 -1.24
N ILE A 125 3.09 7.06 -1.78
CA ILE A 125 3.91 5.85 -1.67
C ILE A 125 5.23 6.10 -2.37
N ALA A 126 6.25 6.47 -1.62
CA ALA A 126 7.59 6.69 -2.10
C ALA A 126 8.38 5.39 -2.22
N GLY A 127 7.85 4.27 -1.71
CA GLY A 127 8.43 2.93 -1.92
C GLY A 127 7.84 1.83 -1.08
N VAL A 128 8.03 0.58 -1.52
CA VAL A 128 7.60 -0.60 -0.77
C VAL A 128 8.58 -1.75 -1.01
N GLU A 129 8.90 -2.47 0.06
CA GLU A 129 9.61 -3.75 0.00
C GLU A 129 8.97 -4.71 0.99
N THR A 130 8.75 -5.95 0.55
CA THR A 130 8.21 -7.04 1.37
C THR A 130 8.94 -8.33 1.07
N GLU A 131 9.02 -9.20 2.08
CA GLU A 131 9.54 -10.55 1.90
C GLU A 131 8.85 -11.23 0.72
N ARG A 132 9.63 -11.90 -0.13
CA ARG A 132 9.13 -12.44 -1.41
C ARG A 132 7.90 -13.34 -1.25
N ALA A 133 7.89 -14.21 -0.24
CA ALA A 133 6.76 -15.09 0.04
C ALA A 133 5.49 -14.29 0.40
N ILE A 134 5.65 -13.24 1.20
CA ILE A 134 4.56 -12.38 1.66
C ILE A 134 4.05 -11.47 0.54
N ARG A 135 4.95 -11.00 -0.35
CA ARG A 135 4.60 -10.21 -1.54
C ARG A 135 3.59 -10.92 -2.43
N GLN A 136 3.78 -12.22 -2.63
CA GLN A 136 2.90 -13.05 -3.46
C GLN A 136 1.52 -13.29 -2.81
N ARG A 137 1.40 -13.01 -1.51
CA ARG A 137 0.21 -13.21 -0.68
C ARG A 137 -0.55 -11.91 -0.39
N GLY A 138 -0.23 -10.83 -1.11
CA GLY A 138 -1.03 -9.61 -1.11
C GLY A 138 -0.86 -8.65 0.08
N LEU A 139 0.10 -8.84 1.00
CA LEU A 139 0.21 -7.98 2.19
C LEU A 139 0.26 -6.47 1.88
N CYS A 140 0.96 -6.05 0.81
CA CYS A 140 1.04 -4.63 0.44
C CYS A 140 -0.34 -4.01 0.14
N ASN A 141 -1.21 -4.74 -0.56
CA ASN A 141 -2.53 -4.21 -0.92
C ASN A 141 -3.42 -4.06 0.32
N LEU A 142 -3.37 -5.04 1.24
CA LEU A 142 -4.08 -4.97 2.52
C LEU A 142 -3.54 -3.84 3.38
N THR A 143 -2.22 -3.64 3.40
CA THR A 143 -1.59 -2.55 4.15
C THR A 143 -2.01 -1.20 3.60
N TYR A 144 -2.02 -0.97 2.28
CA TYR A 144 -2.52 0.28 1.70
C TYR A 144 -3.98 0.55 2.08
N ARG A 145 -4.82 -0.49 2.14
CA ARG A 145 -6.21 -0.38 2.60
C ARG A 145 -6.31 -0.09 4.10
N PHE A 146 -5.47 -0.72 4.93
CA PHE A 146 -5.38 -0.46 6.36
C PHE A 146 -4.97 1.00 6.61
N LEU A 147 -3.98 1.51 5.87
CA LEU A 147 -3.51 2.90 5.97
C LEU A 147 -4.62 3.92 5.68
N LEU A 148 -5.68 3.53 4.96
CA LEU A 148 -6.86 4.39 4.81
C LEU A 148 -7.61 4.60 6.13
N HIS A 149 -7.33 3.89 7.23
CA HIS A 149 -7.77 4.30 8.58
C HIS A 149 -7.06 5.57 9.06
N TRP A 150 -5.82 5.78 8.63
CA TRP A 150 -4.92 6.83 9.09
C TRP A 150 -4.90 8.04 8.18
N TYR A 151 -5.00 7.82 6.88
CA TYR A 151 -4.99 8.87 5.87
C TYR A 151 -6.27 8.76 5.03
N GLU A 152 -6.82 9.89 4.62
CA GLU A 152 -8.00 9.88 3.77
C GLU A 152 -7.67 9.46 2.33
N HIS A 153 -6.47 9.82 1.87
CA HIS A 153 -5.97 9.55 0.53
C HIS A 153 -4.56 8.95 0.58
N LEU A 154 -4.26 8.10 -0.40
CA LEU A 154 -2.90 7.65 -0.70
C LEU A 154 -2.63 7.78 -2.19
N VAL A 155 -1.44 8.28 -2.51
CA VAL A 155 -1.03 8.57 -3.88
C VAL A 155 0.04 7.58 -4.33
N CYS A 156 -0.05 7.14 -5.58
CA CYS A 156 0.93 6.28 -6.22
C CYS A 156 2.20 7.07 -6.57
N ASP A 157 3.39 6.48 -6.37
CA ASP A 157 4.65 7.04 -6.88
C ASP A 157 4.58 7.26 -8.39
N TYR A 158 5.30 8.26 -8.86
CA TYR A 158 5.52 8.49 -10.28
C TYR A 158 6.51 7.48 -10.88
N ASN A 159 7.41 6.87 -10.10
CA ASN A 159 8.29 5.82 -10.58
C ASN A 159 7.92 4.47 -9.95
N GLN A 160 7.59 3.49 -10.80
CA GLN A 160 7.01 2.23 -10.38
C GLN A 160 7.77 1.06 -10.98
N THR A 161 7.95 0.03 -10.14
CA THR A 161 8.29 -1.30 -10.65
C THR A 161 7.03 -1.97 -11.19
N ILE A 162 7.17 -2.92 -12.11
CA ILE A 162 6.01 -3.69 -12.62
C ILE A 162 5.21 -4.34 -11.47
N PRO A 163 5.84 -4.99 -10.46
CA PRO A 163 5.10 -5.50 -9.30
C PRO A 163 4.36 -4.43 -8.51
N GLY A 164 4.97 -3.25 -8.32
CA GLY A 164 4.34 -2.12 -7.64
C GLY A 164 3.07 -1.66 -8.36
N ALA A 165 3.17 -1.41 -9.66
CA ALA A 165 2.05 -1.01 -10.50
C ALA A 165 0.91 -2.05 -10.51
N LYS A 166 1.23 -3.35 -10.41
CA LYS A 166 0.22 -4.43 -10.38
C LYS A 166 -0.66 -4.39 -9.13
N ILE A 167 -0.14 -3.87 -8.01
CA ILE A 167 -0.93 -3.68 -6.79
C ILE A 167 -2.07 -2.70 -7.06
N TRP A 168 -1.76 -1.58 -7.72
CA TRP A 168 -2.72 -0.53 -8.08
C TRP A 168 -3.71 -0.99 -9.15
N ALA A 169 -3.22 -1.57 -10.25
CA ALA A 169 -4.01 -1.99 -11.40
C ALA A 169 -4.76 -3.33 -11.21
N GLY A 170 -4.68 -3.94 -10.03
CA GLY A 170 -5.30 -5.24 -9.77
C GLY A 170 -6.03 -5.26 -8.42
N PRO A 171 -5.37 -5.70 -7.33
CA PRO A 171 -6.02 -5.81 -6.03
C PRO A 171 -6.67 -4.53 -5.52
N LEU A 172 -6.01 -3.36 -5.67
CA LEU A 172 -6.62 -2.10 -5.26
C LEU A 172 -7.86 -1.82 -6.10
N MET A 173 -7.76 -1.78 -7.43
CA MET A 173 -8.91 -1.57 -8.32
C MET A 173 -10.12 -2.48 -8.02
N ARG A 174 -9.90 -3.75 -7.63
CA ARG A 174 -10.99 -4.67 -7.28
C ARG A 174 -11.70 -4.38 -5.97
N THR A 175 -11.11 -3.55 -5.10
CA THR A 175 -11.65 -3.26 -3.76
C THR A 175 -12.28 -1.87 -3.65
N GLY A 176 -12.35 -1.12 -4.76
CA GLY A 176 -12.91 0.24 -4.83
C GLY A 176 -12.24 1.07 -5.91
N ASP A 177 -12.51 2.38 -5.93
CA ASP A 177 -11.94 3.23 -6.97
C ASP A 177 -10.43 3.46 -6.79
N VAL A 178 -9.72 3.46 -7.92
CA VAL A 178 -8.36 3.98 -8.07
C VAL A 178 -8.47 5.12 -9.08
N ARG A 179 -8.45 6.36 -8.61
CA ARG A 179 -8.77 7.53 -9.42
C ARG A 179 -7.54 8.03 -10.15
N ILE A 180 -7.71 8.42 -11.40
CA ILE A 180 -6.67 8.97 -12.27
C ILE A 180 -6.72 10.48 -12.12
N TYR A 181 -5.69 11.06 -11.52
CA TYR A 181 -5.60 12.50 -11.29
C TYR A 181 -4.53 13.11 -12.18
N ASN A 182 -4.83 14.25 -12.78
CA ASN A 182 -3.91 15.02 -13.59
C ASN A 182 -3.46 16.26 -12.83
N ALA A 183 -2.24 16.22 -12.30
CA ALA A 183 -1.66 17.29 -11.51
C ALA A 183 -1.35 18.57 -12.33
N LYS A 184 -1.51 18.55 -13.65
CA LYS A 184 -1.38 19.76 -14.49
C LYS A 184 -2.69 20.51 -14.63
N THR A 185 -3.78 19.77 -14.81
CA THR A 185 -5.14 20.33 -14.93
C THR A 185 -5.83 20.42 -13.58
N GLU A 186 -5.20 19.89 -12.53
CA GLU A 186 -5.70 19.82 -11.17
C GLU A 186 -7.05 19.09 -11.06
N ALA A 187 -7.30 18.13 -11.95
CA ALA A 187 -8.57 17.46 -12.09
C ALA A 187 -8.45 15.94 -12.10
N PHE A 188 -9.52 15.27 -11.66
CA PHE A 188 -9.69 13.84 -11.87
C PHE A 188 -10.18 13.59 -13.30
N GLU A 189 -9.39 12.83 -14.07
CA GLU A 189 -9.67 12.54 -15.48
C GLU A 189 -10.58 11.31 -15.61
N ASP A 190 -10.39 10.30 -14.75
CA ASP A 190 -11.14 9.04 -14.80
C ASP A 190 -10.94 8.19 -13.53
N VAL A 191 -11.52 6.99 -13.51
CA VAL A 191 -11.24 5.91 -12.58
C VAL A 191 -10.62 4.74 -13.34
N LEU A 192 -9.59 4.11 -12.76
CA LEU A 192 -8.95 2.94 -13.34
C LEU A 192 -9.93 1.76 -13.44
N GLY A 193 -10.05 1.21 -14.62
CA GLY A 193 -10.83 0.01 -14.97
C GLY A 193 -9.95 -1.08 -15.60
N GLU A 194 -10.59 -1.99 -16.33
CA GLU A 194 -9.93 -3.16 -16.89
C GLU A 194 -8.69 -2.81 -17.74
N TYR A 195 -7.71 -3.71 -17.74
CA TYR A 195 -6.44 -3.55 -18.45
C TYR A 195 -5.61 -2.33 -18.00
N GLY A 196 -5.89 -1.77 -16.82
CA GLY A 196 -5.17 -0.63 -16.28
C GLY A 196 -5.42 0.66 -17.07
N MET A 197 -6.62 0.83 -17.63
CA MET A 197 -7.04 2.00 -18.40
C MET A 197 -8.16 2.75 -17.68
N GLY A 198 -8.39 4.02 -17.99
CA GLY A 198 -9.57 4.76 -17.53
C GLY A 198 -10.86 4.07 -18.00
N LYS A 199 -11.82 3.91 -17.08
CA LYS A 199 -13.06 3.16 -17.29
C LYS A 199 -13.95 3.79 -18.35
N GLU A 200 -14.07 5.12 -18.33
CA GLU A 200 -14.99 5.86 -19.20
C GLU A 200 -14.27 6.45 -20.43
N THR A 201 -13.02 6.87 -20.26
CA THR A 201 -12.24 7.58 -21.28
C THR A 201 -11.26 6.66 -22.03
N GLY A 202 -10.93 5.50 -21.48
CA GLY A 202 -9.86 4.63 -22.00
C GLY A 202 -8.44 5.17 -21.75
N PHE A 203 -8.30 6.20 -20.92
CA PHE A 203 -7.01 6.85 -20.64
C PHE A 203 -5.94 5.88 -20.13
N LEU A 204 -4.68 6.05 -20.57
CA LEU A 204 -3.58 5.16 -20.20
C LEU A 204 -2.63 5.85 -19.20
N PRO A 205 -2.77 5.63 -17.88
CA PRO A 205 -1.98 6.35 -16.89
C PRO A 205 -0.51 5.91 -16.85
N TRP A 206 -0.19 4.70 -17.35
CA TRP A 206 1.12 4.06 -17.18
C TRP A 206 2.04 4.24 -18.38
N ASN A 207 3.20 4.88 -18.20
CA ASN A 207 4.21 4.95 -19.25
C ASN A 207 5.16 3.73 -19.22
N ARG A 208 5.58 3.25 -20.40
CA ARG A 208 6.53 2.12 -20.54
C ARG A 208 7.95 2.41 -20.00
N GLY A 209 8.29 3.68 -19.77
CA GLY A 209 9.62 4.13 -19.36
C GLY A 209 10.71 3.63 -20.31
N LEU A 210 11.75 3.04 -19.73
CA LEU A 210 12.88 2.45 -20.45
C LEU A 210 12.74 0.94 -20.69
N LEU A 211 11.55 0.36 -20.46
CA LEU A 211 11.34 -1.08 -20.61
C LEU A 211 11.30 -1.50 -22.07
N LEU A 212 11.92 -2.65 -22.36
CA LEU A 212 11.76 -3.35 -23.63
C LEU A 212 10.48 -4.21 -23.62
N ASP A 213 9.94 -4.53 -24.79
CA ASP A 213 8.69 -5.30 -24.93
C ASP A 213 8.74 -6.69 -24.24
N PRO A 214 9.86 -7.43 -24.26
CA PRO A 214 9.98 -8.67 -23.48
C PRO A 214 9.82 -8.49 -21.96
N GLU A 215 10.18 -7.33 -21.42
CA GLU A 215 10.07 -7.03 -19.98
C GLU A 215 8.63 -6.69 -19.59
N LEU A 216 7.90 -6.05 -20.51
CA LEU A 216 6.48 -5.79 -20.40
C LEU A 216 5.62 -7.07 -20.52
N SER A 217 6.20 -8.21 -20.87
CA SER A 217 5.48 -9.49 -20.87
C SER A 217 4.87 -9.82 -19.50
N SER A 218 5.50 -9.34 -18.43
CA SER A 218 4.95 -9.51 -17.09
C SER A 218 3.78 -8.55 -16.80
N TRP A 219 3.57 -7.48 -17.57
CA TRP A 219 2.49 -6.51 -17.38
C TRP A 219 1.17 -6.90 -18.03
N PHE A 220 1.12 -7.98 -18.83
CA PHE A 220 -0.13 -8.44 -19.46
C PHE A 220 -1.26 -8.67 -18.44
N PRO A 221 -2.52 -8.38 -18.81
CA PRO A 221 -2.98 -7.84 -20.09
C PRO A 221 -3.02 -6.29 -20.15
N ASN A 222 -2.34 -5.59 -19.24
CA ASN A 222 -2.51 -4.15 -19.08
C ASN A 222 -1.87 -3.35 -20.23
N LYS A 223 -2.52 -2.23 -20.61
CA LYS A 223 -2.01 -1.31 -21.62
C LYS A 223 -1.06 -0.27 -21.00
N VAL A 224 -0.16 0.26 -21.83
CA VAL A 224 0.79 1.33 -21.46
C VAL A 224 0.85 2.37 -22.56
N GLN A 225 1.00 3.64 -22.18
CA GLN A 225 1.24 4.73 -23.12
C GLN A 225 2.69 4.69 -23.64
N VAL A 226 2.85 4.95 -24.94
CA VAL A 226 4.16 5.07 -25.60
C VAL A 226 4.75 6.45 -25.36
N ASN A 227 3.92 7.50 -25.42
CA ASN A 227 4.31 8.87 -25.14
C ASN A 227 4.01 9.22 -23.68
N VAL A 228 4.86 10.03 -23.05
CA VAL A 228 4.72 10.38 -21.63
C VAL A 228 3.76 11.56 -21.48
N GLU A 229 2.57 11.32 -20.97
CA GLU A 229 1.82 12.39 -20.31
C GLU A 229 2.45 12.64 -18.95
N LYS A 230 3.32 13.64 -18.85
CA LYS A 230 3.81 14.08 -17.54
C LYS A 230 2.58 14.55 -16.75
N PHE A 231 2.60 14.47 -15.42
CA PHE A 231 1.54 14.95 -14.48
C PHE A 231 0.41 14.00 -14.05
N ILE A 232 0.28 12.78 -14.57
CA ILE A 232 -0.73 11.84 -14.02
C ILE A 232 -0.28 11.27 -12.67
N VAL A 233 -1.18 11.01 -11.73
CA VAL A 233 -0.94 10.13 -10.56
C VAL A 233 -2.19 9.30 -10.30
N LEU A 234 -2.04 8.19 -9.58
CA LEU A 234 -3.17 7.38 -9.14
C LEU A 234 -3.44 7.63 -7.66
N ILE A 235 -4.71 7.78 -7.30
CA ILE A 235 -5.13 8.10 -5.94
C ILE A 235 -6.19 7.10 -5.50
N ILE A 236 -5.96 6.44 -4.36
CA ILE A 236 -7.02 5.72 -3.63
C ILE A 236 -7.51 6.59 -2.48
N SER A 237 -8.76 6.39 -2.06
CA SER A 237 -9.36 7.21 -1.01
C SER A 237 -10.29 6.39 -0.14
N ARG A 238 -10.42 6.76 1.14
CA ARG A 238 -11.33 6.12 2.10
C ARG A 238 -12.78 6.17 1.64
N LYS A 239 -13.21 7.27 1.00
CA LYS A 239 -14.60 7.47 0.56
C LYS A 239 -15.11 6.39 -0.40
N THR A 240 -14.23 5.77 -1.19
CA THR A 240 -14.60 4.76 -2.20
C THR A 240 -14.25 3.33 -1.78
N ARG A 241 -13.77 3.14 -0.54
CA ARG A 241 -13.28 1.84 -0.08
C ARG A 241 -13.29 1.69 1.43
N THR A 242 -13.82 0.57 1.90
CA THR A 242 -13.75 0.20 3.32
C THR A 242 -12.32 -0.19 3.71
N PRO A 243 -11.72 0.48 4.72
CA PRO A 243 -10.47 0.06 5.33
C PRO A 243 -10.56 -1.36 5.92
N VAL A 244 -9.43 -2.00 6.19
CA VAL A 244 -9.33 -3.36 6.73
C VAL A 244 -8.50 -3.41 8.00
N GLY A 245 -8.69 -4.46 8.79
CA GLY A 245 -7.97 -4.69 10.04
C GLY A 245 -8.58 -3.93 11.22
N LEU A 246 -7.78 -3.80 12.28
CA LEU A 246 -8.12 -3.10 13.51
C LEU A 246 -7.17 -1.92 13.71
N TYR A 247 -7.71 -0.71 13.61
CA TYR A 247 -7.06 0.50 14.09
C TYR A 247 -7.41 0.72 15.56
N LEU A 248 -6.39 0.84 16.41
CA LEU A 248 -6.56 1.23 17.80
C LEU A 248 -6.55 2.76 17.84
N LYS A 249 -7.72 3.36 18.13
CA LYS A 249 -7.77 4.80 18.46
C LYS A 249 -7.15 4.99 19.83
N ASP A 250 -6.20 5.92 19.91
CA ASP A 250 -5.72 6.47 21.19
C ASP A 250 -6.87 7.10 21.99
#